data_AF-A0A927PWU4-F1
#
_entry.id   AF-A0A927PWU4-F1
#
_cell.length_a   1.000
_cell.length_b   1.000
_cell.length_c   1.000
_cell.angle_alpha   90.00
_cell.angle_beta   90.00
_cell.angle_gamma   90.00
#
_symmetry.space_group_name_H-M   'P 1'
#
loop_
_entity.id
_entity.type
_entity.pdbx_description
1 polymer ?
#
loop_
_entity_poly.entity_id
_entity_poly.type
_entity_poly.pdbx_seq_one_letter_code
_entity_poly.pdbx_strand_id
1 'polypeptide(L)'
;MNALTTLERTALDAIFAELVTTRTGIEQQLAHAEVLSRENTGGGFFTALAVPDSQERLDRKVETLGENVWLGIEGLEYGLGMLLHFKDGHANLLEGYAVGGEDTSATDFANVGFALIKTPGRLPADGS
;
A
#
# COMPACT_ATOMS: atom_id res chain seq x y z
N MET A 1 -17.97 6.91 -4.36
CA MET A 1 -16.79 6.05 -4.53
C MET A 1 -15.57 6.86 -4.15
N ASN A 2 -14.85 6.47 -3.10
CA ASN A 2 -13.60 7.14 -2.75
C ASN A 2 -12.47 6.53 -3.59
N ALA A 3 -11.80 7.37 -4.37
CA ALA A 3 -10.66 6.94 -5.16
C ALA A 3 -9.43 6.70 -4.27
N LEU A 4 -8.51 5.85 -4.73
CA LEU A 4 -7.17 5.71 -4.14
C LEU A 4 -6.40 7.04 -4.20
N THR A 5 -5.66 7.36 -3.14
CA THR A 5 -4.75 8.52 -3.08
C THR A 5 -3.52 8.28 -3.96
N THR A 6 -2.72 9.33 -4.19
CA THR A 6 -1.46 9.19 -4.93
C THR A 6 -0.51 8.22 -4.22
N LEU A 7 -0.37 8.30 -2.90
CA LEU A 7 0.46 7.42 -2.09
C LEU A 7 0.03 5.95 -2.27
N GLU A 8 -1.26 5.67 -2.12
CA GLU A 8 -1.79 4.30 -2.25
C GLU A 8 -1.59 3.74 -3.66
N ARG A 9 -1.83 4.54 -4.70
CA ARG A 9 -1.57 4.14 -6.09
C ARG A 9 -0.10 3.83 -6.32
N THR A 10 0.80 4.70 -5.84
CA THR A 10 2.25 4.48 -5.98
C THR A 10 2.71 3.23 -5.23
N ALA A 11 2.18 2.97 -4.04
CA ALA A 11 2.47 1.73 -3.31
C ALA A 11 2.02 0.50 -4.09
N LEU A 12 0.79 0.50 -4.60
CA LEU A 12 0.24 -0.60 -5.40
C LEU A 12 1.04 -0.84 -6.68
N ASP A 13 1.38 0.21 -7.42
CA ASP A 13 2.21 0.13 -8.62
C ASP A 13 3.60 -0.48 -8.30
N ALA A 14 4.19 -0.11 -7.17
CA ALA A 14 5.46 -0.66 -6.70
C ALA A 14 5.33 -2.15 -6.31
N ILE A 15 4.27 -2.53 -5.60
CA ILE A 15 3.99 -3.93 -5.25
C ILE A 15 3.84 -4.77 -6.54
N PHE A 16 3.17 -4.23 -7.56
CA PHE A 16 2.96 -4.94 -8.82
C PHE A 16 4.23 -5.06 -9.65
N ALA A 17 5.16 -4.11 -9.53
CA ALA A 17 6.45 -4.19 -10.18
C ALA A 17 7.32 -5.36 -9.68
N GLU A 18 7.06 -5.88 -8.47
CA GLU A 18 7.72 -7.08 -7.95
C GLU A 18 7.21 -8.39 -8.58
N LEU A 19 6.05 -8.36 -9.27
CA LEU A 19 5.35 -9.54 -9.75
C LEU A 19 5.55 -9.76 -11.25
N VAL A 20 6.10 -10.92 -11.61
CA VAL A 20 6.29 -11.29 -13.03
C VAL A 20 5.08 -12.05 -13.61
N THR A 21 4.33 -12.80 -12.80
CA THR A 21 3.30 -13.76 -13.30
C THR A 21 1.87 -13.47 -12.85
N THR A 22 1.64 -12.75 -11.75
CA THR A 22 0.31 -12.45 -11.17
C THR A 22 -0.20 -11.03 -11.44
N ARG A 23 0.62 -10.20 -12.10
CA ARG A 23 0.39 -8.76 -12.29
C ARG A 23 -0.97 -8.44 -12.91
N THR A 24 -1.32 -9.09 -14.02
CA THR A 24 -2.54 -8.76 -14.77
C THR A 24 -3.81 -9.01 -13.96
N GLY A 25 -3.90 -10.11 -13.19
CA GLY A 25 -5.09 -10.44 -12.41
C GLY A 25 -5.34 -9.42 -11.29
N ILE A 26 -4.28 -8.98 -10.62
CA ILE A 26 -4.37 -8.02 -9.51
C ILE A 26 -4.68 -6.61 -10.02
N GLU A 27 -4.03 -6.19 -11.12
CA GLU A 27 -4.33 -4.91 -11.76
C GLU A 27 -5.81 -4.81 -12.15
N GLN A 28 -6.41 -5.89 -12.67
CA GLN A 28 -7.84 -5.94 -12.96
C GLN A 28 -8.71 -5.82 -11.70
N GLN A 29 -8.38 -6.56 -10.63
CA GLN A 29 -9.11 -6.42 -9.36
C GLN A 29 -9.10 -4.97 -8.86
N LEU A 30 -7.94 -4.31 -8.84
CA LEU A 30 -7.81 -2.96 -8.29
C LEU A 30 -8.33 -1.87 -9.21
N ALA A 31 -8.39 -2.10 -10.53
CA ALA A 31 -9.08 -1.19 -11.45
C ALA A 31 -10.58 -1.08 -11.15
N HIS A 32 -11.15 -2.12 -10.52
CA HIS A 32 -12.55 -2.19 -10.13
C HIS A 32 -12.79 -2.10 -8.62
N ALA A 33 -11.73 -1.95 -7.82
CA ALA A 33 -11.84 -1.90 -6.38
C ALA A 33 -12.38 -0.55 -5.89
N GLU A 34 -13.17 -0.59 -4.83
CA GLU A 34 -13.62 0.60 -4.11
C GLU A 34 -12.91 0.71 -2.76
N VAL A 35 -12.50 1.93 -2.40
CA VAL A 35 -12.03 2.21 -1.04
C VAL A 35 -13.24 2.34 -0.11
N LEU A 36 -13.32 1.44 0.86
CA LEU A 36 -14.38 1.41 1.86
C LEU A 36 -14.09 2.36 3.02
N SER A 37 -12.86 2.34 3.54
CA SER A 37 -12.44 3.14 4.69
C SER A 37 -10.94 3.36 4.71
N ARG A 38 -10.51 4.38 5.45
CA ARG A 38 -9.12 4.63 5.80
C ARG A 38 -9.02 4.83 7.31
N GLU A 39 -8.00 4.25 7.91
CA GLU A 39 -7.72 4.35 9.34
C GLU A 39 -6.22 4.56 9.54
N ASN A 40 -5.84 5.60 10.28
CA ASN A 40 -4.49 5.75 10.80
C ASN A 40 -4.46 5.14 12.21
N THR A 41 -3.62 4.13 12.40
CA THR A 41 -3.59 3.34 13.64
C THR A 41 -2.59 3.87 14.66
N GLY A 42 -1.85 4.93 14.31
CA GLY A 42 -0.71 5.43 15.06
C GLY A 42 0.58 4.64 14.82
N GLY A 43 0.51 3.43 14.26
CA GLY A 43 1.67 2.64 13.81
C GLY A 43 1.71 2.45 12.30
N GLY A 44 1.01 3.31 11.55
CA GLY A 44 0.75 3.13 10.13
C GLY A 44 -0.69 3.47 9.74
N PHE A 45 -1.14 2.90 8.63
CA PHE A 45 -2.52 3.02 8.17
C PHE A 45 -3.05 1.74 7.52
N PHE A 46 -4.37 1.67 7.48
CA PHE A 46 -5.15 0.69 6.74
C PHE A 46 -6.07 1.38 5.75
N THR A 47 -6.09 0.87 4.52
CA THR A 47 -7.07 1.20 3.49
C THR A 47 -7.84 -0.05 3.13
N ALA A 48 -9.09 -0.14 3.57
CA ALA A 48 -9.95 -1.27 3.28
C ALA A 48 -10.48 -1.19 1.86
N LEU A 49 -10.39 -2.29 1.12
CA LEU A 49 -10.75 -2.40 -0.29
C LEU A 49 -11.90 -3.41 -0.46
N ALA A 50 -12.82 -3.08 -1.36
CA ALA A 50 -13.82 -4.02 -1.86
C ALA A 50 -13.59 -4.26 -3.35
N VAL A 51 -13.28 -5.51 -3.70
CA VAL A 51 -13.22 -5.96 -5.10
C VAL A 51 -14.57 -6.61 -5.44
N PRO A 52 -15.22 -6.25 -6.57
CA PRO A 52 -16.46 -6.91 -6.98
C PRO A 52 -16.28 -8.41 -7.22
N ASP A 53 -17.28 -9.22 -6.83
CA ASP A 53 -17.24 -10.68 -7.00
C ASP A 53 -17.11 -11.14 -8.46
N SER A 54 -17.40 -10.26 -9.41
CA SER A 54 -17.21 -10.51 -10.85
C SER A 54 -15.74 -10.55 -11.29
N GLN A 55 -14.81 -10.08 -10.45
CA GLN A 55 -13.38 -10.09 -10.75
C GLN A 55 -12.76 -11.45 -10.47
N GLU A 56 -11.79 -11.83 -11.30
CA GLU A 56 -11.03 -13.07 -11.14
C GLU A 56 -10.35 -13.12 -9.77
N ARG A 57 -10.42 -14.27 -9.10
CA ARG A 57 -9.75 -14.53 -7.82
C ARG A 57 -8.35 -15.07 -8.08
N LEU A 58 -7.37 -14.61 -7.32
CA LEU A 58 -6.05 -15.22 -7.31
C LEU A 58 -6.09 -16.60 -6.62
N ASP A 59 -5.01 -17.36 -6.77
CA ASP A 59 -4.77 -18.54 -5.94
C ASP A 59 -4.85 -18.14 -4.47
N ARG A 60 -5.68 -18.86 -3.70
CA ARG A 60 -5.93 -18.60 -2.27
C ARG A 60 -4.68 -18.77 -1.40
N LYS A 61 -3.60 -19.32 -1.94
CA LYS A 61 -2.28 -19.38 -1.28
C LYS A 61 -1.55 -18.03 -1.24
N VAL A 62 -1.98 -17.06 -2.05
CA VAL A 62 -1.44 -15.69 -1.99
C VAL A 62 -2.16 -14.96 -0.86
N GLU A 63 -1.48 -14.79 0.27
CA GLU A 63 -2.02 -14.10 1.45
C GLU A 63 -1.64 -12.61 1.47
N THR A 64 -0.39 -12.29 1.14
CA THR A 64 0.15 -10.93 1.19
C THR A 64 1.19 -10.71 0.09
N LEU A 65 1.33 -9.48 -0.40
CA LEU A 65 2.36 -9.04 -1.35
C LEU A 65 2.99 -7.72 -0.88
N GLY A 66 4.18 -7.37 -1.39
CA GLY A 66 4.85 -6.09 -1.11
C GLY A 66 5.95 -6.14 -0.04
N GLU A 67 6.47 -7.33 0.29
CA GLU A 67 7.48 -7.50 1.35
C GLU A 67 8.75 -6.66 1.14
N ASN A 68 9.02 -6.14 -0.07
CA ASN A 68 10.17 -5.29 -0.36
C ASN A 68 9.79 -3.88 -0.87
N VAL A 69 8.56 -3.42 -0.59
CA VAL A 69 8.10 -2.07 -0.96
C VAL A 69 8.20 -1.13 0.24
N TRP A 70 8.97 -0.06 0.05
CA TRP A 70 9.28 0.93 1.08
C TRP A 70 8.97 2.35 0.59
N LEU A 71 8.35 3.14 1.46
CA LEU A 71 8.11 4.56 1.24
C LEU A 71 8.82 5.38 2.31
N GLY A 72 9.64 6.34 1.88
CA GLY A 72 10.03 7.44 2.73
C GLY A 72 8.84 8.38 2.87
N ILE A 73 8.53 8.79 4.09
CA ILE A 73 7.41 9.70 4.40
C ILE A 73 7.97 10.93 5.10
N GLU A 74 7.49 12.11 4.71
CA GLU A 74 7.82 13.36 5.36
C GLU A 74 7.48 13.30 6.86
N GLY A 75 8.46 13.60 7.71
CA GLY A 75 8.31 13.55 9.16
C GLY A 75 8.62 12.20 9.82
N LEU A 76 8.89 11.15 9.04
CA LEU A 76 9.30 9.83 9.56
C LEU A 76 10.81 9.56 9.28
N GLU A 77 11.49 8.96 10.24
CA GLU A 77 12.91 8.58 10.20
C GLU A 77 13.13 7.28 9.41
N TYR A 78 12.20 6.33 9.50
CA TYR A 78 12.29 4.99 8.90
C TYR A 78 11.23 4.71 7.85
N GLY A 79 10.19 5.56 7.78
CA GLY A 79 9.17 5.50 6.73
C GLY A 79 8.18 4.35 6.92
N LEU A 80 7.57 3.91 5.83
CA LEU A 80 6.59 2.82 5.82
C LEU A 80 7.08 1.62 5.00
N GLY A 81 6.75 0.42 5.47
CA GLY A 81 6.63 -0.76 4.61
C GLY A 81 5.19 -0.90 4.10
N MET A 82 5.02 -1.38 2.88
CA MET A 82 3.72 -1.47 2.22
C MET A 82 3.32 -2.92 1.93
N LEU A 83 2.15 -3.34 2.40
CA LEU A 83 1.63 -4.68 2.19
C LEU A 83 0.23 -4.64 1.57
N LEU A 84 0.01 -5.46 0.55
CA LEU A 84 -1.32 -5.73 0.02
C LEU A 84 -1.76 -7.11 0.50
N HIS A 85 -2.82 -7.15 1.31
CA HIS A 85 -3.41 -8.37 1.81
C HIS A 85 -4.56 -8.84 0.94
N PHE A 86 -4.75 -10.16 0.95
CA PHE A 86 -5.79 -10.85 0.21
C PHE A 86 -6.68 -11.62 1.17
N LYS A 87 -7.98 -11.61 0.86
CA LYS A 87 -8.98 -12.45 1.50
C LYS A 87 -9.78 -13.15 0.44
N ASP A 88 -9.82 -14.48 0.51
CA ASP A 88 -10.55 -15.34 -0.44
C ASP A 88 -10.17 -15.07 -1.92
N GLY A 89 -8.90 -14.75 -2.16
CA GLY A 89 -8.33 -14.48 -3.49
C GLY A 89 -8.60 -13.07 -4.04
N HIS A 90 -9.22 -12.18 -3.25
CA HIS A 90 -9.42 -10.77 -3.59
C HIS A 90 -8.59 -9.86 -2.70
N ALA A 91 -8.02 -8.81 -3.28
CA ALA A 91 -7.38 -7.75 -2.50
C ALA A 91 -8.40 -7.12 -1.53
N ASN A 92 -8.06 -7.03 -0.25
CA ASN A 92 -8.99 -6.56 0.78
C ASN A 92 -8.45 -5.43 1.65
N LEU A 93 -7.13 -5.30 1.78
CA LEU A 93 -6.51 -4.32 2.65
C LEU A 93 -5.15 -3.92 2.11
N LEU A 94 -4.95 -2.62 1.90
CA LEU A 94 -3.61 -2.05 1.77
C LEU A 94 -3.18 -1.55 3.14
N GLU A 95 -2.06 -2.05 3.61
CA GLU A 95 -1.41 -1.66 4.87
C GLU A 95 -0.13 -0.89 4.57
N GLY A 96 0.04 0.25 5.23
CA GLY A 96 1.32 0.91 5.36
C GLY A 96 1.74 0.89 6.82
N TYR A 97 2.73 0.08 7.20
CA TYR A 97 3.17 -0.04 8.60
C TYR A 97 4.42 0.80 8.84
N ALA A 98 4.46 1.52 9.97
CA ALA A 98 5.60 2.33 10.38
C ALA A 98 6.79 1.43 10.73
N VAL A 99 7.91 1.65 10.03
CA VAL A 99 9.14 0.92 10.34
C VAL A 99 9.72 1.46 11.64
N GLY A 100 10.24 0.59 12.50
CA GLY A 100 10.82 1.01 13.78
C GLY A 100 9.80 1.46 14.83
N GLY A 101 8.49 1.33 14.57
CA GLY A 101 7.44 1.67 15.52
C GLY A 101 7.23 3.17 15.73
N GLU A 102 7.48 3.97 14.69
CA GLU A 102 7.23 5.42 14.71
C GLU A 102 5.73 5.73 14.90
N ASP A 103 5.44 6.86 15.56
CA ASP A 103 4.07 7.35 15.73
C ASP A 103 3.61 8.10 14.49
N THR A 104 2.59 7.57 13.82
CA THR A 104 1.99 8.16 12.63
C THR A 104 0.73 8.96 12.92
N SER A 105 0.30 9.09 14.17
CA SER A 105 -1.03 9.63 14.53
C SER A 105 -1.28 11.05 13.99
N ALA A 106 -0.22 11.84 13.81
CA ALA A 106 -0.30 13.20 13.27
C ALA A 106 -0.18 13.28 11.73
N THR A 107 0.10 12.17 11.06
CA THR A 107 0.36 12.12 9.61
C THR A 107 -0.94 12.11 8.82
N ASP A 108 -1.09 13.09 7.92
CA ASP A 108 -2.15 13.09 6.90
C ASP A 108 -1.68 12.34 5.64
N PHE A 109 -1.87 11.03 5.63
CA PHE A 109 -1.46 10.16 4.51
C PHE A 109 -2.13 10.48 3.17
N ALA A 110 -3.20 11.29 3.14
CA ALA A 110 -3.80 11.72 1.89
C ALA A 110 -2.96 12.81 1.19
N ASN A 111 -2.18 13.59 1.94
CA ASN A 111 -1.50 14.79 1.45
C ASN A 111 0.00 14.87 1.82
N VAL A 112 0.53 13.93 2.61
CA VAL A 112 1.93 13.93 3.07
C VAL A 112 2.93 13.81 1.90
N GLY A 113 4.09 14.45 2.01
CA GLY A 113 5.20 14.21 1.09
C GLY A 113 5.74 12.78 1.22
N PHE A 114 6.01 12.11 0.09
CA PHE A 114 6.53 10.75 0.08
C PHE A 114 7.39 10.45 -1.15
N ALA A 115 8.19 9.38 -1.07
CA ALA A 115 8.92 8.82 -2.21
C ALA A 115 9.17 7.32 -2.03
N LEU A 116 9.25 6.58 -3.14
CA LEU A 116 9.76 5.20 -3.13
C LEU A 116 11.24 5.19 -2.76
N ILE A 117 11.60 4.31 -1.83
CA ILE A 117 12.97 4.12 -1.37
C ILE A 117 13.36 2.64 -1.47
N LYS A 118 14.67 2.35 -1.57
CA LYS A 118 15.17 0.98 -1.78
C LYS A 118 15.24 0.16 -0.49
N THR A 119 15.36 0.83 0.64
CA THR A 119 15.44 0.24 1.98
C THR A 119 14.71 1.17 2.93
N PRO A 120 14.21 0.68 4.08
CA PRO A 120 13.61 1.54 5.10
C PRO A 120 14.50 2.74 5.44
N GLY A 121 13.88 3.90 5.66
CA GLY A 121 14.59 5.14 5.93
C GLY A 121 13.76 6.38 5.62
N ARG A 122 14.36 7.52 5.97
CA ARG A 122 13.78 8.85 5.74
C ARG A 122 13.44 9.11 4.28
N LEU A 123 12.47 9.99 4.08
CA LEU A 123 12.28 10.64 2.80
C LEU A 123 13.60 11.27 2.34
N PRO A 124 14.08 10.98 1.11
CA PRO A 124 15.28 11.63 0.59
C PRO A 124 15.05 13.13 0.53
N ALA A 125 16.02 13.92 1.03
CA ALA A 125 16.06 15.33 0.70
C ALA A 125 16.16 15.43 -0.83
N ASP A 126 15.30 16.23 -1.41
CA ASP A 126 15.23 16.54 -2.84
C ASP A 126 16.63 16.90 -3.38
N GLY A 127 17.26 15.92 -4.05
CA GLY A 127 18.45 16.11 -4.89
C GLY A 127 19.76 15.52 -4.37
N SER A 128 20.14 14.36 -4.92
CA SER A 128 21.51 14.07 -5.35
C SER A 128 21.50 13.35 -6.68
#